data_AF-A0A2Z7B385-F1
#
_entry.id   AF-A0A2Z7B385-F1
#
_cell.length_a   1.000
_cell.length_b   1.000
_cell.length_c   1.000
_cell.angle_alpha   90.00
_cell.angle_beta   90.00
_cell.angle_gamma   90.00
#
_symmetry.space_group_name_H-M   'P 1'
#
loop_
_entity.id
_entity.type
_entity.pdbx_description
1 polymer ?
#
loop_
_entity_poly.entity_id
_entity_poly.type
_entity_poly.pdbx_seq_one_letter_code
_entity_poly.pdbx_strand_id
1 'polypeptide(L)'
;MSFSVIDEVILVGSSTRIPAVQEIVKKLTGKDPNVTVNPDEVVALGAPVQAGVLAGDVSDIVLLDITPPSLGLETLGGVMTKIIPRNTTLPTSRSEVFSTAAQTNPCCYSVKLIWNCYKPCPTLISYLTCNYRCREWSVKLKNFAKEDKEKRDDIDTKNQADYVVYQTRKQLKELGDKVPAPVKEKVEAILGELKDAISGGSTQAMKDATSALNQEAWPIIR
;
A
#
# COMPACT_ATOMS: atom_id res chain seq x y z
N MET A 1 -27.64 23.27 8.69
CA MET A 1 -28.42 22.01 8.75
C MET A 1 -28.75 21.76 10.20
N SER A 2 -29.99 21.38 10.52
CA SER A 2 -30.33 20.86 11.86
C SER A 2 -29.97 19.37 11.91
N PHE A 3 -29.51 18.87 13.06
CA PHE A 3 -29.17 17.45 13.22
C PHE A 3 -30.41 16.51 13.14
N SER A 4 -31.62 17.09 13.16
CA SER A 4 -32.88 16.37 13.03
C SER A 4 -33.07 15.61 11.71
N VAL A 5 -32.32 15.94 10.65
CA VAL A 5 -32.43 15.26 9.34
C VAL A 5 -31.56 14.00 9.23
N ILE A 6 -30.65 13.76 10.18
CA ILE A 6 -29.71 12.62 10.27
C ILE A 6 -29.38 11.93 8.91
N ASP A 7 -29.82 10.70 8.65
CA ASP A 7 -30.70 9.89 9.50
C ASP A 7 -29.91 8.96 10.46
N GLU A 8 -28.96 8.16 9.96
CA GLU A 8 -28.04 7.36 10.79
C GLU A 8 -26.69 8.05 11.04
N VAL A 9 -25.93 7.57 12.03
CA VAL A 9 -24.56 8.04 12.32
C VAL A 9 -23.60 6.86 12.23
N ILE A 10 -22.69 6.88 11.25
CA ILE A 10 -21.65 5.87 11.08
C ILE A 10 -20.31 6.44 11.57
N LEU A 11 -19.59 5.67 12.39
CA LEU A 11 -18.26 6.03 12.89
C LEU A 11 -17.19 5.21 12.16
N VAL A 12 -16.13 5.87 11.70
CA VAL A 12 -15.06 5.25 10.89
C VAL A 12 -13.69 5.65 11.44
N GLY A 13 -12.76 4.70 11.47
CA GLY A 13 -11.41 4.86 12.00
C GLY A 13 -11.30 4.61 13.51
N SER A 14 -10.16 4.06 13.93
CA SER A 14 -9.96 3.49 15.28
C SER A 14 -10.08 4.52 16.42
N SER A 15 -9.85 5.80 16.16
CA SER A 15 -10.03 6.88 17.15
C SER A 15 -11.49 7.08 17.58
N THR A 16 -12.46 6.62 16.79
CA THR A 16 -13.88 6.66 17.15
C THR A 16 -14.29 5.62 18.19
N ARG A 17 -13.39 4.70 18.57
CA ARG A 17 -13.56 3.75 19.67
C ARG A 17 -13.43 4.40 21.07
N ILE A 18 -12.99 5.66 21.15
CA ILE A 18 -12.87 6.40 22.42
C ILE A 18 -14.27 6.76 22.95
N PRO A 19 -14.67 6.35 24.17
CA PRO A 19 -16.03 6.58 24.69
C PRO A 19 -16.44 8.06 24.72
N ALA A 20 -15.51 8.96 25.07
CA ALA A 20 -15.76 10.40 25.08
C ALA A 20 -16.12 10.95 23.67
N VAL A 21 -15.56 10.38 22.59
CA VAL A 21 -15.89 10.78 21.21
C VAL A 21 -17.31 10.33 20.88
N GLN A 22 -17.69 9.11 21.23
CA GLN A 22 -19.03 8.56 21.01
C GLN A 22 -20.09 9.35 21.79
N GLU A 23 -19.82 9.70 23.05
CA GLU A 23 -20.68 10.56 23.84
C GLU A 23 -20.86 11.96 23.23
N ILE A 24 -19.78 12.59 22.77
CA ILE A 24 -19.85 13.92 22.14
C ILE A 24 -20.70 13.85 20.87
N VAL A 25 -20.50 12.84 20.03
CA VAL A 25 -21.32 12.63 18.83
C VAL A 25 -22.79 12.43 19.20
N LYS A 26 -23.10 11.56 20.17
CA LYS A 26 -24.48 11.34 20.66
C LYS A 26 -25.11 12.61 21.23
N LYS A 27 -24.35 13.44 21.95
CA LYS A 27 -24.80 14.75 22.48
C LYS A 27 -25.08 15.78 21.38
N LEU A 28 -24.36 15.73 20.25
CA LEU A 28 -24.53 16.63 19.11
C LEU A 28 -25.66 16.20 18.16
N THR A 29 -25.75 14.91 17.84
CA THR A 29 -26.71 14.37 16.86
C THR A 29 -28.04 13.94 17.49
N GLY A 30 -28.05 13.66 18.80
CA GLY A 30 -29.17 13.04 19.49
C GLY A 30 -29.36 11.55 19.18
N LYS A 31 -28.44 10.93 18.45
CA LYS A 31 -28.56 9.55 17.95
C LYS A 31 -27.39 8.68 18.38
N ASP A 32 -27.67 7.41 18.64
CA ASP A 32 -26.64 6.40 18.87
C ASP A 32 -25.93 6.03 17.56
N PRO A 33 -24.60 5.82 17.58
CA PRO A 33 -23.85 5.44 16.40
C PRO A 33 -24.15 3.99 15.98
N ASN A 34 -24.26 3.75 14.67
CA ASN A 34 -24.48 2.43 14.11
C ASN A 34 -23.21 1.57 14.25
N VAL A 35 -23.32 0.46 14.98
CA VAL A 35 -22.24 -0.50 15.27
C VAL A 35 -22.19 -1.70 14.31
N THR A 36 -23.08 -1.76 13.32
CA THR A 36 -23.15 -2.85 12.32
C THR A 36 -21.94 -2.85 11.39
N VAL A 37 -21.28 -1.70 11.22
CA VAL A 37 -20.16 -1.48 10.31
C VAL A 37 -18.84 -1.56 11.07
N ASN A 38 -17.87 -2.36 10.58
CA ASN A 38 -16.53 -2.41 11.17
C ASN A 38 -15.74 -1.12 10.83
N PRO A 39 -15.39 -0.27 11.82
CA PRO A 39 -14.79 1.05 11.57
C PRO A 39 -13.38 1.00 10.99
N ASP A 40 -12.67 -0.13 11.11
CA ASP A 40 -11.29 -0.29 10.65
C ASP A 40 -11.21 -0.88 9.22
N GLU A 41 -12.24 -1.60 8.77
CA GLU A 41 -12.25 -2.31 7.48
C GLU A 41 -13.13 -1.65 6.42
N VAL A 42 -14.18 -0.90 6.80
CA VAL A 42 -15.18 -0.36 5.86
C VAL A 42 -14.59 0.43 4.69
N VAL A 43 -13.53 1.21 4.91
CA VAL A 43 -12.85 1.98 3.85
C VAL A 43 -12.13 1.05 2.86
N ALA A 44 -11.47 0.00 3.38
CA ALA A 44 -10.79 -1.00 2.56
C ALA A 44 -11.78 -1.88 1.78
N LEU A 45 -12.97 -2.14 2.33
CA LEU A 45 -14.06 -2.86 1.65
C LEU A 45 -14.79 -2.00 0.60
N GLY A 46 -14.87 -0.68 0.78
CA GLY A 46 -15.45 0.23 -0.21
C GLY A 46 -14.58 0.41 -1.47
N ALA A 47 -13.25 0.35 -1.34
CA ALA A 47 -12.32 0.49 -2.46
C ALA A 47 -12.52 -0.53 -3.60
N PRO A 48 -12.63 -1.86 -3.37
CA PRO A 48 -12.89 -2.82 -4.44
C PRO A 48 -14.30 -2.71 -5.03
N VAL A 49 -15.30 -2.22 -4.27
CA VAL A 49 -16.64 -1.92 -4.84
C VAL A 49 -16.52 -0.79 -5.86
N GLN A 50 -15.83 0.30 -5.52
CA GLN A 50 -15.57 1.38 -6.47
C GLN A 50 -14.73 0.92 -7.68
N ALA A 51 -13.77 0.01 -7.48
CA ALA A 51 -13.01 -0.59 -8.57
C ALA A 51 -13.89 -1.46 -9.49
N GLY A 52 -14.80 -2.26 -8.93
CA GLY A 52 -15.76 -3.08 -9.69
C GLY A 52 -16.76 -2.24 -10.49
N VAL A 53 -17.23 -1.12 -9.93
CA VAL A 53 -18.05 -0.13 -10.67
C VAL A 53 -17.28 0.48 -11.84
N LEU A 54 -15.98 0.78 -11.66
CA LEU A 54 -15.12 1.30 -12.74
C LEU A 54 -14.74 0.23 -13.78
N ALA A 55 -14.66 -1.04 -13.40
CA ALA A 55 -14.41 -2.16 -14.28
C ALA A 55 -15.66 -2.60 -15.07
N GLY A 56 -16.86 -2.28 -14.57
CA GLY A 56 -18.15 -2.70 -15.11
C GLY A 56 -18.68 -4.03 -14.53
N ASP A 57 -17.99 -4.61 -13.54
CA ASP A 57 -18.40 -5.84 -12.85
C ASP A 57 -19.59 -5.62 -11.89
N VAL A 58 -19.83 -4.37 -11.48
CA VAL A 58 -20.92 -3.98 -10.57
C VAL A 58 -21.81 -2.95 -11.26
N SER A 59 -23.04 -3.33 -11.59
CA SER A 59 -24.07 -2.44 -12.11
C SER A 59 -24.84 -1.72 -10.99
N ASP A 60 -25.68 -0.76 -11.37
CA ASP A 60 -26.73 -0.15 -10.53
C ASP A 60 -26.27 0.68 -9.31
N ILE A 61 -24.96 0.95 -9.19
CA ILE A 61 -24.41 1.90 -8.21
C ILE A 61 -23.96 3.18 -8.92
N VAL A 62 -24.51 4.33 -8.51
CA VAL A 62 -24.08 5.66 -8.97
C VAL A 62 -23.54 6.45 -7.77
N LEU A 63 -22.25 6.79 -7.82
CA LEU A 63 -21.60 7.63 -6.81
C LEU A 63 -21.42 9.06 -7.34
N LEU A 64 -21.88 10.04 -6.57
CA LEU A 64 -21.66 11.47 -6.81
C LEU A 64 -20.91 12.08 -5.63
N ASP A 65 -19.64 12.42 -5.84
CA ASP A 65 -18.78 13.04 -4.82
C ASP A 65 -18.79 14.59 -4.95
N ILE A 66 -18.17 15.30 -4.01
CA ILE A 66 -18.13 16.77 -3.96
C ILE A 66 -16.72 17.35 -3.77
N THR A 67 -16.51 18.61 -4.15
CA THR A 67 -15.28 19.36 -3.83
C THR A 67 -15.30 19.93 -2.39
N PRO A 68 -14.43 19.51 -1.44
CA PRO A 68 -14.50 20.03 -0.07
C PRO A 68 -14.15 21.53 0.08
N PRO A 69 -13.09 22.07 -0.57
CA PRO A 69 -12.82 23.51 -0.62
C PRO A 69 -13.37 24.17 -1.89
N SER A 70 -13.44 25.50 -1.89
CA SER A 70 -13.63 26.27 -3.12
C SER A 70 -12.32 26.39 -3.90
N LEU A 71 -12.37 26.14 -5.20
CA LEU A 71 -11.27 26.43 -6.13
C LEU A 71 -11.49 27.82 -6.74
N GLY A 72 -10.43 28.61 -6.80
CA GLY A 72 -10.49 29.96 -7.35
C GLY A 72 -9.12 30.45 -7.80
N LEU A 73 -9.09 31.70 -8.25
CA LEU A 73 -7.87 32.40 -8.66
C LEU A 73 -7.73 33.72 -7.92
N GLU A 74 -6.48 34.17 -7.78
CA GLU A 74 -6.17 35.49 -7.24
C GLU A 74 -6.38 36.56 -8.31
N THR A 75 -7.22 37.55 -8.01
CA THR A 75 -7.41 38.75 -8.84
C THR A 75 -6.63 39.93 -8.25
N LEU A 76 -6.56 41.04 -9.00
CA LEU A 76 -5.95 42.28 -8.50
C LEU A 76 -6.54 42.68 -7.13
N GLY A 77 -5.69 43.20 -6.26
CA GLY A 77 -6.04 43.50 -4.87
C GLY A 77 -5.91 42.31 -3.90
N GLY A 78 -5.41 41.15 -4.36
CA GLY A 78 -5.19 39.98 -3.50
C GLY A 78 -6.48 39.26 -3.09
N VAL A 79 -7.57 39.47 -3.84
CA VAL A 79 -8.88 38.88 -3.59
C VAL A 79 -9.02 37.57 -4.38
N MET A 80 -9.49 36.51 -3.71
CA MET A 80 -9.77 35.22 -4.34
C MET A 80 -11.15 35.23 -5.00
N THR A 81 -11.19 35.21 -6.33
CA THR A 81 -12.42 34.95 -7.11
C THR A 81 -12.65 33.44 -7.18
N LYS A 82 -13.80 32.98 -6.70
CA LYS A 82 -14.17 31.55 -6.63
C LYS A 82 -14.80 31.11 -7.95
N ILE A 83 -14.17 30.15 -8.63
CA ILE A 83 -14.63 29.61 -9.91
C ILE A 83 -15.51 28.37 -9.67
N ILE A 84 -15.06 27.47 -8.80
CA ILE A 84 -15.81 26.29 -8.37
C ILE A 84 -16.06 26.44 -6.86
N PRO A 85 -17.29 26.67 -6.41
CA PRO A 85 -17.59 26.80 -4.98
C PRO A 85 -17.38 25.47 -4.26
N ARG A 86 -17.27 25.55 -2.93
CA ARG A 86 -17.19 24.35 -2.09
C ARG A 86 -18.50 23.56 -2.18
N ASN A 87 -18.40 22.26 -1.96
CA ASN A 87 -19.49 21.29 -2.01
C ASN A 87 -20.16 21.21 -3.39
N THR A 88 -19.44 21.52 -4.47
CA THR A 88 -19.93 21.31 -5.85
C THR A 88 -19.76 19.84 -6.21
N THR A 89 -20.77 19.23 -6.83
CA THR A 89 -20.72 17.83 -7.29
C THR A 89 -19.66 17.62 -8.37
N LEU A 90 -18.95 16.49 -8.29
CA LEU A 90 -17.95 16.05 -9.26
C LEU A 90 -18.53 14.96 -10.18
N PRO A 91 -18.11 14.88 -11.46
CA PRO A 91 -17.20 15.79 -12.15
C PRO A 91 -17.87 17.13 -12.50
N THR A 92 -17.11 18.24 -12.48
CA THR A 92 -17.59 19.56 -12.88
C THR A 92 -16.53 20.33 -13.66
N SER A 93 -16.99 21.20 -14.57
CA SER A 93 -16.14 22.10 -15.36
C SER A 93 -16.75 23.50 -15.36
N ARG A 94 -15.88 24.51 -15.32
CA ARG A 94 -16.24 25.93 -15.33
C ARG A 94 -15.22 26.68 -16.19
N SER A 95 -15.73 27.57 -17.04
CA SER A 95 -14.94 28.41 -17.91
C SER A 95 -15.37 29.87 -17.72
N GLU A 96 -14.43 30.73 -17.41
CA GLU A 96 -14.63 32.17 -17.24
C GLU A 96 -13.54 32.91 -18.03
N VAL A 97 -13.90 34.02 -18.66
CA VAL A 97 -12.99 34.82 -19.48
C VAL A 97 -12.33 35.89 -18.60
N PHE A 98 -11.01 35.87 -18.52
CA PHE A 98 -10.22 36.87 -17.80
C PHE A 98 -9.41 37.73 -18.77
N SER A 99 -9.27 39.01 -18.45
CA SER A 99 -8.45 39.97 -19.20
C SER A 99 -7.37 40.56 -18.30
N THR A 100 -6.20 40.84 -18.87
CA THR A 100 -5.07 41.45 -18.16
C THR A 100 -5.36 42.91 -17.84
N ALA A 101 -5.25 43.29 -16.56
CA ALA A 101 -5.40 44.68 -16.13
C ALA A 101 -4.15 45.56 -16.36
N ALA A 102 -2.99 44.95 -16.62
CA ALA A 102 -1.77 45.64 -17.02
C ALA A 102 -0.96 44.77 -18.00
N GLN A 103 -0.38 45.38 -19.03
CA GLN A 103 0.30 44.69 -20.13
C GLN A 103 1.80 44.56 -19.84
N THR A 104 2.23 43.46 -19.21
CA THR A 104 3.63 43.23 -18.84
C THR A 104 4.40 42.33 -19.81
N ASN A 105 3.74 41.60 -20.71
CA ASN A 105 4.29 41.00 -21.94
C ASN A 105 3.15 40.52 -22.87
N PRO A 106 3.29 40.54 -24.21
CA PRO A 106 2.17 40.31 -25.13
C PRO A 106 1.67 38.85 -25.25
N CYS A 107 2.39 37.85 -24.72
CA CYS A 107 2.06 36.42 -24.92
C CYS A 107 1.93 35.58 -23.62
N CYS A 108 2.14 36.15 -22.43
CA CYS A 108 2.27 35.36 -21.20
C CYS A 108 1.23 35.77 -20.13
N TYR A 109 0.36 34.84 -19.76
CA TYR A 109 -0.63 34.99 -18.69
C TYR A 109 -0.22 34.19 -17.46
N SER A 110 -0.14 34.85 -16.29
CA SER A 110 0.17 34.20 -15.01
C SER A 110 -1.08 34.08 -14.15
N VAL A 111 -1.75 32.93 -14.17
CA VAL A 111 -2.91 32.65 -13.30
C VAL A 111 -2.44 31.95 -12.02
N LYS A 112 -2.63 32.59 -10.88
CA LYS A 112 -2.37 32.00 -9.57
C LYS A 112 -3.63 31.33 -9.04
N LEU A 113 -3.70 30.01 -9.19
CA LEU A 113 -4.76 29.17 -8.61
C LEU A 113 -4.59 29.07 -7.09
N ILE A 114 -5.70 29.16 -6.36
CA ILE A 114 -5.76 29.03 -4.91
C ILE A 114 -6.69 27.88 -4.54
N TRP A 115 -6.17 26.94 -3.75
CA TRP A 115 -6.92 25.85 -3.12
C TRP A 115 -7.00 26.14 -1.61
N ASN A 116 -8.02 26.94 -1.28
CA ASN A 116 -8.41 27.52 0.02
C ASN A 116 -7.45 27.44 1.23
N CYS A 117 -7.01 28.62 1.70
CA CYS A 117 -7.13 28.97 3.13
C CYS A 117 -7.41 30.47 3.28
N TYR A 118 -8.03 30.89 4.39
CA TYR A 118 -8.65 32.21 4.61
C TYR A 118 -7.70 33.41 4.77
N LYS A 119 -6.43 33.28 4.35
CA LYS A 119 -5.39 34.33 4.39
C LYS A 119 -4.57 34.27 3.09
N PRO A 120 -3.95 35.39 2.66
CA PRO A 120 -3.02 35.38 1.52
C PRO A 120 -1.78 34.54 1.87
N CYS A 121 -1.83 33.25 1.54
CA CYS A 121 -0.73 32.33 1.73
C CYS A 121 0.20 32.41 0.50
N PRO A 122 1.50 32.70 0.66
CA PRO A 122 2.41 32.89 -0.46
C PRO A 122 2.94 31.54 -0.96
N THR A 123 2.12 30.78 -1.68
CA THR A 123 2.60 29.57 -2.36
C THR A 123 1.80 29.20 -3.60
N LEU A 124 2.47 29.23 -4.75
CA LEU A 124 2.02 28.65 -6.00
C LEU A 124 2.50 27.19 -6.00
N ILE A 125 1.73 26.25 -5.43
CA ILE A 125 2.13 24.84 -5.36
C ILE A 125 1.49 24.06 -6.51
N SER A 126 2.25 23.95 -7.60
CA SER A 126 2.09 22.81 -8.49
C SER A 126 2.56 21.56 -7.73
N TYR A 127 1.63 20.86 -7.08
CA TYR A 127 1.89 19.55 -6.44
C TYR A 127 2.07 18.41 -7.47
N LEU A 128 2.16 18.71 -8.77
CA LEU A 128 2.54 17.72 -9.76
C LEU A 128 4.04 17.47 -9.69
N THR A 129 4.42 16.33 -9.10
CA THR A 129 5.67 15.65 -9.49
C THR A 129 5.66 15.49 -11.01
N CYS A 130 6.60 16.17 -11.68
CA CYS A 130 6.72 16.13 -13.14
C CYS A 130 6.74 14.68 -13.63
N ASN A 131 6.11 14.40 -14.79
CA ASN A 131 5.95 13.04 -15.34
C ASN A 131 7.27 12.23 -15.39
N TYR A 132 8.41 12.90 -15.59
CA TYR A 132 9.74 12.28 -15.52
C TYR A 132 10.03 11.70 -14.13
N ARG A 133 9.75 12.44 -13.06
CA ARG A 133 9.98 12.00 -11.68
C ARG A 133 9.03 10.86 -11.28
N CYS A 134 7.79 10.86 -11.76
CA CYS A 134 6.89 9.71 -11.60
C CYS A 134 7.46 8.43 -12.23
N ARG A 135 8.08 8.55 -13.42
CA ARG A 135 8.74 7.41 -14.10
C ARG A 135 9.98 6.93 -13.35
N GLU A 136 10.85 7.83 -12.89
CA GLU A 136 12.01 7.48 -12.06
C GLU A 136 11.60 6.72 -10.80
N TRP A 137 10.57 7.19 -10.10
CA TRP A 137 10.05 6.53 -8.90
C TRP A 137 9.44 5.16 -9.22
N SER A 138 8.74 5.01 -10.36
CA SER A 138 8.25 3.69 -10.81
C SER A 138 9.38 2.70 -11.08
N VAL A 139 10.49 3.13 -11.70
CA VAL A 139 11.68 2.27 -11.90
C VAL A 139 12.32 1.91 -10.55
N LYS A 140 12.46 2.88 -9.63
CA LYS A 140 13.05 2.65 -8.31
C LYS A 140 12.21 1.67 -7.47
N LEU A 141 10.89 1.78 -7.49
CA LEU A 141 9.98 0.86 -6.82
C LEU A 141 10.08 -0.57 -7.38
N LYS A 142 10.26 -0.74 -8.69
CA LYS A 142 10.49 -2.07 -9.30
C LYS A 142 11.82 -2.69 -8.85
N ASN A 143 12.87 -1.88 -8.68
CA ASN A 143 14.15 -2.36 -8.18
C ASN A 143 14.03 -2.82 -6.71
N PHE A 144 13.38 -2.02 -5.84
CA PHE A 144 13.12 -2.45 -4.46
C PHE A 144 12.27 -3.73 -4.38
N ALA A 145 11.23 -3.86 -5.21
CA ALA A 145 10.44 -5.09 -5.28
C ALA A 145 11.25 -6.32 -5.75
N LYS A 146 12.29 -6.12 -6.57
CA LYS A 146 13.23 -7.17 -6.97
C LYS A 146 14.20 -7.52 -5.83
N GLU A 147 14.78 -6.53 -5.17
CA GLU A 147 15.68 -6.71 -4.02
C GLU A 147 14.98 -7.44 -2.85
N ASP A 148 13.73 -7.09 -2.56
CA ASP A 148 12.96 -7.74 -1.49
C ASP A 148 12.51 -9.16 -1.88
N LYS A 149 12.30 -9.43 -3.17
CA LYS A 149 12.10 -10.79 -3.67
C LYS A 149 13.37 -11.62 -3.53
N GLU A 150 14.54 -11.11 -3.91
CA GLU A 150 15.81 -11.82 -3.81
C GLU A 150 16.11 -12.21 -2.35
N LYS A 151 15.95 -11.26 -1.40
CA LYS A 151 16.08 -11.55 0.05
C LYS A 151 15.10 -12.62 0.52
N ARG A 152 13.86 -12.64 0.00
CA ARG A 152 12.88 -13.67 0.32
C ARG A 152 13.29 -15.03 -0.24
N ASP A 153 13.68 -15.10 -1.50
CA ASP A 153 14.09 -16.33 -2.18
C ASP A 153 15.34 -16.94 -1.48
N ASP A 154 16.24 -16.12 -0.95
CA ASP A 154 17.38 -16.53 -0.11
C ASP A 154 16.93 -17.13 1.24
N ILE A 155 16.00 -16.48 1.94
CA ILE A 155 15.44 -16.97 3.22
C ILE A 155 14.65 -18.27 3.01
N ASP A 156 13.84 -18.35 1.96
CA ASP A 156 13.07 -19.55 1.62
C ASP A 156 14.02 -20.71 1.24
N THR A 157 15.13 -20.44 0.53
CA THR A 157 16.20 -21.43 0.26
C THR A 157 16.85 -21.92 1.55
N LYS A 158 17.16 -21.02 2.49
CA LYS A 158 17.75 -21.38 3.79
C LYS A 158 16.83 -22.26 4.62
N ASN A 159 15.55 -21.89 4.71
CA ASN A 159 14.53 -22.67 5.43
C ASN A 159 14.33 -24.07 4.83
N GLN A 160 14.37 -24.20 3.50
CA GLN A 160 14.33 -25.50 2.82
C GLN A 160 15.56 -26.35 3.16
N ALA A 161 16.76 -25.77 3.14
CA ALA A 161 17.99 -26.46 3.48
C ALA A 161 17.98 -26.94 4.96
N ASP A 162 17.61 -26.08 5.91
CA ASP A 162 17.46 -26.44 7.33
C ASP A 162 16.42 -27.56 7.55
N TYR A 163 15.31 -27.53 6.81
CA TYR A 163 14.30 -28.60 6.84
C TYR A 163 14.85 -29.93 6.34
N VAL A 164 15.58 -29.95 5.22
CA VAL A 164 16.23 -31.16 4.70
C VAL A 164 17.26 -31.69 5.70
N VAL A 165 18.12 -30.83 6.25
CA VAL A 165 19.10 -31.20 7.31
C VAL A 165 18.40 -31.86 8.50
N TYR A 166 17.25 -31.34 8.94
CA TYR A 166 16.47 -31.93 10.02
C TYR A 166 15.89 -33.30 9.65
N GLN A 167 15.27 -33.44 8.48
CA GLN A 167 14.67 -34.70 8.03
C GLN A 167 15.71 -35.80 7.85
N THR A 168 16.83 -35.52 7.17
CA THR A 168 17.89 -36.52 6.97
C THR A 168 18.53 -36.93 8.30
N ARG A 169 18.74 -35.98 9.24
CA ARG A 169 19.20 -36.31 10.61
C ARG A 169 18.22 -37.17 11.40
N LYS A 170 16.91 -37.02 11.16
CA LYS A 170 15.88 -37.88 11.77
C LYS A 170 15.92 -39.29 11.16
N GLN A 171 15.95 -39.39 9.83
CA GLN A 171 16.04 -40.67 9.11
C GLN A 171 17.31 -41.46 9.49
N LEU A 172 18.46 -40.79 9.62
CA LEU A 172 19.71 -41.41 10.10
C LEU A 172 19.61 -42.00 11.51
N LYS A 173 18.78 -41.43 12.39
CA LYS A 173 18.51 -41.98 13.73
C LYS A 173 17.55 -43.17 13.69
N GLU A 174 16.53 -43.12 12.83
CA GLU A 174 15.51 -44.17 12.70
C GLU A 174 16.02 -45.41 11.96
N LEU A 175 16.96 -45.24 11.00
CA LEU A 175 17.51 -46.33 10.19
C LEU A 175 18.70 -47.05 10.84
N GLY A 176 19.31 -46.48 11.88
CA GLY A 176 20.22 -47.16 12.82
C GLY A 176 21.30 -48.03 12.16
N ASP A 177 21.13 -49.35 12.27
CA ASP A 177 22.06 -50.39 11.79
C ASP A 177 21.80 -50.88 10.36
N LYS A 178 20.76 -50.37 9.67
CA LYS A 178 20.42 -50.76 8.29
C LYS A 178 21.21 -50.00 7.22
N VAL A 179 21.91 -48.92 7.60
CA VAL A 179 22.68 -48.09 6.68
C VAL A 179 24.15 -48.54 6.72
N PRO A 180 24.79 -48.84 5.57
CA PRO A 180 26.22 -49.14 5.54
C PRO A 180 27.06 -48.00 6.12
N ALA A 181 27.98 -48.32 7.04
CA ALA A 181 28.91 -47.36 7.64
C ALA A 181 29.56 -46.36 6.66
N PRO A 182 30.10 -46.75 5.48
CA PRO A 182 30.72 -45.79 4.54
C PRO A 182 29.74 -44.82 3.87
N VAL A 183 28.42 -45.08 3.93
CA VAL A 183 27.39 -44.14 3.46
C VAL A 183 27.03 -43.16 4.58
N LYS A 184 26.94 -43.66 5.83
CA LYS A 184 26.63 -42.82 7.00
C LYS A 184 27.64 -41.70 7.21
N GLU A 185 28.94 -42.00 7.13
CA GLU A 185 30.01 -41.00 7.27
C GLU A 185 29.94 -39.91 6.19
N LYS A 186 29.67 -40.28 4.93
CA LYS A 186 29.49 -39.33 3.82
C LYS A 186 28.31 -38.39 4.03
N VAL A 187 27.16 -38.92 4.45
CA VAL A 187 25.97 -38.11 4.70
C VAL A 187 26.18 -37.19 5.91
N GLU A 188 26.84 -37.66 6.98
CA GLU A 188 27.17 -36.81 8.12
C GLU A 188 28.15 -35.68 7.76
N ALA A 189 29.11 -35.93 6.86
CA ALA A 189 30.00 -34.89 6.32
C ALA A 189 29.24 -33.84 5.49
N ILE A 190 28.39 -34.26 4.54
CA ILE A 190 27.56 -33.35 3.72
C ILE A 190 26.56 -32.56 4.60
N LEU A 191 26.03 -33.16 5.67
CA LEU A 191 25.20 -32.47 6.67
C LEU A 191 25.98 -31.48 7.55
N GLY A 192 27.30 -31.57 7.60
CA GLY A 192 28.20 -30.55 8.14
C GLY A 192 28.36 -29.39 7.17
N GLU A 193 28.79 -29.69 5.94
CA GLU A 193 28.98 -28.69 4.88
C GLU A 193 27.70 -27.88 4.60
N LEU A 194 26.53 -28.53 4.55
CA LEU A 194 25.25 -27.85 4.36
C LEU A 194 24.91 -26.91 5.53
N LYS A 195 25.26 -27.26 6.77
CA LYS A 195 25.09 -26.38 7.94
C LYS A 195 26.04 -25.19 7.94
N ASP A 196 27.27 -25.39 7.50
CA ASP A 196 28.25 -24.31 7.38
C ASP A 196 27.85 -23.36 6.23
N ALA A 197 27.30 -23.89 5.12
CA ALA A 197 26.73 -23.09 4.03
C ALA A 197 25.48 -22.28 4.46
N ILE A 198 24.59 -22.87 5.26
CA ILE A 198 23.43 -22.22 5.90
C ILE A 198 23.88 -21.08 6.84
N SER A 199 25.02 -21.24 7.50
CA SER A 199 25.61 -20.25 8.41
C SER A 199 26.35 -19.14 7.65
N GLY A 200 27.02 -19.48 6.54
CA GLY A 200 27.72 -18.54 5.65
C GLY A 200 26.83 -17.76 4.69
N GLY A 201 25.56 -18.12 4.54
CA GLY A 201 24.57 -17.36 3.76
C GLY A 201 24.72 -17.43 2.24
N SER A 202 25.40 -18.45 1.70
CA SER A 202 25.60 -18.60 0.26
C SER A 202 24.47 -19.41 -0.39
N THR A 203 23.55 -18.73 -1.07
CA THR A 203 22.38 -19.34 -1.73
C THR A 203 22.76 -20.38 -2.80
N GLN A 204 23.89 -20.19 -3.47
CA GLN A 204 24.40 -21.16 -4.45
C GLN A 204 24.92 -22.42 -3.75
N ALA A 205 25.78 -22.26 -2.72
CA ALA A 205 26.31 -23.40 -1.96
C ALA A 205 25.19 -24.21 -1.26
N MET A 206 24.15 -23.54 -0.74
CA MET A 206 22.98 -24.22 -0.16
C MET A 206 22.24 -25.07 -1.21
N LYS A 207 22.07 -24.61 -2.45
CA LYS A 207 21.41 -25.37 -3.53
C LYS A 207 22.25 -26.54 -4.01
N ASP A 208 23.56 -26.34 -4.16
CA ASP A 208 24.49 -27.38 -4.61
C ASP A 208 24.64 -28.49 -3.54
N ALA A 209 24.84 -28.11 -2.27
CA ALA A 209 24.91 -29.07 -1.17
C ALA A 209 23.57 -29.78 -0.89
N THR A 210 22.42 -29.11 -1.07
CA THR A 210 21.10 -29.77 -1.01
C THR A 210 20.93 -30.78 -2.15
N SER A 211 21.45 -30.47 -3.34
CA SER A 211 21.39 -31.39 -4.49
C SER A 211 22.29 -32.62 -4.29
N ALA A 212 23.50 -32.43 -3.77
CA ALA A 212 24.42 -33.51 -3.40
C ALA A 212 23.86 -34.38 -2.27
N LEU A 213 23.32 -33.76 -1.21
CA LEU A 213 22.68 -34.46 -0.09
C LEU A 213 21.51 -35.33 -0.56
N ASN A 214 20.67 -34.83 -1.47
CA ASN A 214 19.61 -35.63 -2.07
C ASN A 214 20.20 -36.84 -2.80
N GLN A 215 21.16 -36.65 -3.71
CA GLN A 215 21.77 -37.76 -4.48
C GLN A 215 22.36 -38.87 -3.61
N GLU A 216 23.04 -38.54 -2.50
CA GLU A 216 23.59 -39.51 -1.55
C GLU A 216 22.55 -40.07 -0.55
N ALA A 217 21.40 -39.42 -0.39
CA ALA A 217 20.28 -39.91 0.43
C ALA A 217 19.33 -40.88 -0.31
N TRP A 218 19.15 -40.74 -1.63
CA TRP A 218 18.33 -41.66 -2.44
C TRP A 218 18.72 -43.16 -2.29
N PRO A 219 20.01 -43.55 -2.20
CA PRO A 219 20.44 -44.93 -1.95
C PRO A 219 20.00 -45.52 -0.60
N ILE A 220 19.63 -44.69 0.38
CA ILE A 220 19.34 -45.10 1.77
C ILE A 220 17.86 -45.47 1.97
N ILE A 221 16.99 -45.06 1.03
CA ILE A 221 15.53 -45.21 1.11
C ILE A 221 15.05 -46.49 0.40
N ARG A 222 15.96 -47.31 -0.15
CA ARG A 222 15.65 -48.52 -0.92
C ARG A 222 15.86 -49.82 -0.11
#